data_AF-A0A838ACP2-F1
#
_entry.id   AF-A0A838ACP2-F1
#
_cell.length_a   1.000
_cell.length_b   1.000
_cell.length_c   1.000
_cell.angle_alpha   90.00
_cell.angle_beta   90.00
_cell.angle_gamma   90.00
#
_symmetry.space_group_name_H-M   'P 1'
#
loop_
_entity.id
_entity.type
_entity.pdbx_description
1 polymer ?
#
loop_
_entity_poly.entity_id
_entity_poly.type
_entity_poly.pdbx_seq_one_letter_code
_entity_poly.pdbx_strand_id
1 'polypeptide(L)'
;MRIRSTLLTTVVAGMLFGLTACGGANDEQTEPQTTAPTTAAPEETTESDGTTEAAAEPAEIGIKDFEFTLPDSVAPGAEITVTNEDNAAHTVTATEQGDFDTEIQGGETATFTAPSEPGSYPLECTFHPSMTGTLVVE
;
A
#
# COMPACT_ATOMS: atom_id res chain seq x y z
N MET A 1 0.90 18.42 -41.23
CA MET A 1 -0.15 17.39 -41.40
C MET A 1 -1.25 17.70 -40.40
N ARG A 2 -2.47 18.07 -40.85
CA ARG A 2 -3.64 18.34 -39.99
C ARG A 2 -4.53 17.11 -39.97
N ILE A 3 -4.82 16.53 -38.80
CA ILE A 3 -5.85 15.47 -38.63
C ILE A 3 -6.50 15.69 -37.25
N ARG A 4 -7.60 16.45 -37.17
CA ARG A 4 -9.02 16.03 -36.96
C ARG A 4 -9.26 15.45 -35.55
N SER A 5 -9.70 16.28 -34.59
CA SER A 5 -11.10 16.59 -34.25
C SER A 5 -11.90 15.38 -33.76
N THR A 6 -12.21 15.35 -32.47
CA THR A 6 -13.27 14.49 -31.90
C THR A 6 -13.99 15.29 -30.81
N LEU A 7 -15.13 15.86 -31.19
CA LEU A 7 -16.18 16.28 -30.27
C LEU A 7 -16.75 15.02 -29.62
N LEU A 8 -16.77 14.95 -28.29
CA LEU A 8 -17.54 13.94 -27.56
C LEU A 8 -18.59 14.63 -26.69
N THR A 9 -19.83 14.29 -27.01
CA THR A 9 -21.10 14.76 -26.49
C THR A 9 -21.33 14.41 -25.01
N THR A 10 -21.83 15.38 -24.25
CA THR A 10 -22.41 15.28 -22.91
C THR A 10 -23.60 14.30 -22.85
N VAL A 11 -23.64 13.45 -21.82
CA VAL A 11 -24.86 12.80 -21.33
C VAL A 11 -25.03 13.13 -19.84
N VAL A 12 -26.19 13.71 -19.53
CA VAL A 12 -26.68 14.09 -18.20
C VAL A 12 -27.14 12.83 -17.46
N ALA A 13 -26.67 12.63 -16.22
CA ALA A 13 -27.26 11.66 -15.29
C ALA A 13 -27.94 12.41 -14.14
N GLY A 14 -29.25 12.19 -14.00
CA GLY A 14 -30.11 12.84 -13.03
C GLY A 14 -30.28 12.06 -11.73
N MET A 15 -30.47 12.84 -10.65
CA MET A 15 -31.62 12.81 -9.74
C MET A 15 -31.87 11.58 -8.83
N LEU A 16 -31.48 11.76 -7.56
CA LEU A 16 -32.27 11.71 -6.30
C LEU A 16 -32.91 10.41 -5.74
N PHE A 17 -32.92 10.37 -4.39
CA PHE A 17 -33.61 9.50 -3.41
C PHE A 17 -32.91 8.16 -3.10
N GLY A 18 -32.73 7.72 -1.84
CA GLY A 18 -33.14 8.26 -0.54
C GLY A 18 -32.93 7.26 0.62
N LEU A 19 -33.08 7.78 1.85
CA LEU A 19 -33.61 7.13 3.06
C LEU A 19 -32.86 5.97 3.73
N THR A 20 -32.16 6.32 4.81
CA THR A 20 -32.34 5.84 6.20
C THR A 20 -32.80 4.39 6.41
N ALA A 21 -31.90 3.58 7.00
CA ALA A 21 -32.26 2.43 7.82
C ALA A 21 -31.49 2.49 9.15
N CYS A 22 -32.21 2.78 10.23
CA CYS A 22 -31.81 2.53 11.62
C CYS A 22 -32.54 1.27 12.10
N GLY A 23 -31.85 0.41 12.83
CA GLY A 23 -32.43 -0.69 13.60
C GLY A 23 -31.43 -1.83 13.71
N GLY A 24 -31.11 -2.41 14.85
CA GLY A 24 -31.52 -2.21 16.25
C GLY A 24 -30.84 -3.36 16.99
N ALA A 25 -29.94 -3.06 17.91
CA ALA A 25 -29.22 -4.08 18.68
C ALA A 25 -29.97 -4.28 20.00
N ASN A 26 -30.57 -5.45 20.17
CA ASN A 26 -31.02 -5.98 21.46
C ASN A 26 -30.98 -7.51 21.33
N ASP A 27 -29.99 -8.15 21.91
CA ASP A 27 -30.18 -9.50 22.42
C ASP A 27 -29.34 -9.66 23.69
N GLU A 28 -30.08 -9.86 24.77
CA GLU A 28 -29.66 -10.00 26.14
C GLU A 28 -29.02 -11.38 26.36
N GLN A 29 -27.89 -11.38 27.08
CA GLN A 29 -27.56 -12.28 28.18
C GLN A 29 -28.30 -13.62 28.27
N THR A 30 -27.58 -14.75 28.20
CA THR A 30 -27.76 -15.94 29.07
C THR A 30 -26.59 -16.92 28.89
N GLU A 31 -25.70 -16.99 29.89
CA GLU A 31 -25.07 -18.24 30.34
C GLU A 31 -26.00 -18.84 31.44
N PRO A 32 -25.88 -20.10 31.94
CA PRO A 32 -24.76 -21.05 31.83
C PRO A 32 -25.17 -22.57 31.76
N GLN A 33 -24.16 -23.45 31.77
CA GLN A 33 -24.07 -24.76 32.48
C GLN A 33 -23.79 -26.06 31.66
N THR A 34 -22.56 -26.56 31.86
CA THR A 34 -22.20 -27.86 32.49
C THR A 34 -22.46 -29.23 31.80
N THR A 35 -21.36 -30.02 31.81
CA THR A 35 -21.14 -31.50 31.79
C THR A 35 -20.87 -32.27 30.48
N ALA A 36 -19.72 -32.99 30.51
CA ALA A 36 -19.06 -33.90 29.54
C ALA A 36 -19.74 -35.31 29.45
N PRO A 37 -19.25 -36.37 28.73
CA PRO A 37 -17.93 -36.59 28.08
C PRO A 37 -17.89 -37.42 26.75
N THR A 38 -16.66 -37.63 26.25
CA THR A 38 -16.10 -38.82 25.55
C THR A 38 -15.91 -38.86 24.01
N THR A 39 -14.65 -39.20 23.66
CA THR A 39 -14.19 -40.08 22.56
C THR A 39 -13.68 -39.47 21.24
N ALA A 40 -12.36 -39.66 21.08
CA ALA A 40 -11.55 -39.92 19.89
C ALA A 40 -11.22 -38.78 18.89
N ALA A 41 -9.89 -38.59 18.78
CA ALA A 41 -9.10 -37.88 17.79
C ALA A 41 -9.60 -38.04 16.33
N PRO A 42 -9.24 -37.07 15.48
CA PRO A 42 -7.95 -37.23 14.80
C PRO A 42 -7.01 -36.06 15.04
N GLU A 43 -5.75 -36.37 14.78
CA GLU A 43 -4.61 -35.49 14.71
C GLU A 43 -4.90 -34.37 13.71
N GLU A 44 -5.17 -33.16 14.20
CA GLU A 44 -4.83 -31.97 13.44
C GLU A 44 -3.41 -31.60 13.82
N THR A 45 -2.47 -32.10 13.00
CA THR A 45 -1.23 -31.40 12.73
C THR A 45 -1.60 -29.97 12.37
N THR A 46 -1.61 -29.10 13.36
CA THR A 46 -1.38 -27.68 13.14
C THR A 46 0.00 -27.59 12.52
N GLU A 47 0.04 -27.54 11.19
CA GLU A 47 1.16 -26.97 10.46
C GLU A 47 1.30 -25.54 10.97
N SER A 48 2.10 -25.43 12.02
CA SER A 48 2.80 -24.21 12.36
C SER A 48 3.79 -23.98 11.22
N ASP A 49 3.30 -23.54 10.06
CA ASP A 49 4.10 -22.78 9.12
C ASP A 49 4.33 -21.40 9.74
N GLY A 50 5.08 -21.42 10.84
CA GLY A 50 5.82 -20.26 11.28
C GLY A 50 6.95 -20.13 10.28
N THR A 51 6.63 -19.61 9.09
CA THR A 51 7.59 -18.84 8.32
C THR A 51 8.13 -17.83 9.32
N THR A 52 9.34 -18.12 9.80
CA THR A 52 10.13 -17.17 10.55
C THR A 52 10.33 -16.04 9.57
N GLU A 53 9.50 -15.01 9.70
CA GLU A 53 9.69 -13.72 9.07
C GLU A 53 11.06 -13.27 9.56
N ALA A 54 12.07 -13.58 8.75
CA ALA A 54 13.39 -13.03 8.92
C ALA A 54 13.15 -11.53 8.90
N ALA A 55 13.33 -10.89 10.06
CA ALA A 55 13.14 -9.46 10.21
C ALA A 55 13.97 -8.81 9.10
N ALA A 56 13.27 -8.31 8.07
CA ALA A 56 13.90 -7.64 6.97
C ALA A 56 14.63 -6.43 7.55
N GLU A 57 15.86 -6.19 7.12
CA GLU A 57 16.54 -4.94 7.41
C GLU A 57 15.58 -3.78 7.03
N PRO A 58 15.47 -2.73 7.86
CA PRO A 58 14.51 -1.66 7.61
C PRO A 58 14.80 -1.02 6.25
N ALA A 59 13.83 -1.10 5.33
CA ALA A 59 13.93 -0.49 4.02
C ALA A 59 13.55 1.00 4.13
N GLU A 60 14.51 1.90 3.91
CA GLU A 60 14.32 3.34 4.05
C GLU A 60 14.69 4.09 2.77
N ILE A 61 13.87 5.08 2.38
CA ILE A 61 14.16 6.06 1.34
C ILE A 61 14.20 7.45 1.96
N GLY A 62 15.28 8.19 1.72
CA GLY A 62 15.40 9.59 2.12
C GLY A 62 15.07 10.52 0.97
N ILE A 63 14.47 11.67 1.27
CA ILE A 63 14.31 12.78 0.33
C ILE A 63 14.91 14.04 0.94
N LYS A 64 15.90 14.62 0.27
CA LYS A 64 16.57 15.84 0.70
C LYS A 64 17.20 16.55 -0.49
N ASP A 65 17.18 17.88 -0.47
CA ASP A 65 17.75 18.74 -1.50
C ASP A 65 17.23 18.38 -2.91
N PHE A 66 15.97 17.96 -3.02
CA PHE A 66 15.36 17.46 -4.26
C PHE A 66 16.07 16.22 -4.84
N GLU A 67 16.60 15.34 -3.99
CA GLU A 67 17.24 14.08 -4.40
C GLU A 67 16.69 12.89 -3.59
N PHE A 68 16.58 11.73 -4.24
CA PHE A 68 16.29 10.47 -3.55
C PHE A 68 17.59 9.86 -3.01
N THR A 69 17.59 9.47 -1.74
CA THR A 69 18.57 8.54 -1.16
C THR A 69 17.92 7.17 -1.06
N LEU A 70 18.43 6.20 -1.81
CA LEU A 70 17.87 4.86 -1.93
C LEU A 70 18.78 3.82 -1.27
N PRO A 71 18.23 2.72 -0.74
CA PRO A 71 19.04 1.59 -0.29
C PRO A 71 19.66 0.86 -1.50
N ASP A 72 20.66 0.02 -1.26
CA ASP A 72 21.23 -0.84 -2.32
C ASP A 72 20.15 -1.74 -2.93
N SER A 73 19.30 -2.32 -2.08
CA SER A 73 18.10 -3.06 -2.47
C SER A 73 17.13 -3.27 -1.31
N VAL A 74 15.93 -3.76 -1.63
CA VAL A 74 14.88 -4.14 -0.68
C VAL A 74 14.34 -5.53 -1.01
N ALA A 75 13.86 -6.24 0.01
CA ALA A 75 13.22 -7.53 -0.22
C ALA A 75 11.86 -7.37 -0.93
N PRO A 76 11.44 -8.35 -1.76
CA PRO A 76 10.10 -8.34 -2.35
C PRO A 76 9.01 -8.25 -1.29
N GLY A 77 8.07 -7.32 -1.48
CA GLY A 77 6.97 -7.10 -0.53
C GLY A 77 7.38 -6.45 0.80
N ALA A 78 8.61 -5.97 0.95
CA ALA A 78 9.02 -5.25 2.16
C ALA A 78 8.20 -3.96 2.35
N GLU A 79 7.91 -3.59 3.60
CA GLU A 79 7.44 -2.25 3.93
C GLU A 79 8.62 -1.27 3.87
N ILE A 80 8.50 -0.23 3.05
CA ILE A 80 9.49 0.82 2.88
C ILE A 80 9.00 2.06 3.61
N THR A 81 9.86 2.66 4.44
CA THR A 81 9.63 3.98 5.04
C THR A 81 10.31 5.06 4.20
N VAL A 82 9.57 6.10 3.84
CA VAL A 82 10.07 7.28 3.12
C VAL A 82 10.09 8.45 4.08
N THR A 83 11.24 9.10 4.24
CA THR A 83 11.39 10.32 5.05
C THR A 83 11.69 11.51 4.16
N ASN A 84 10.84 12.53 4.21
CA ASN A 84 11.04 13.77 3.48
C ASN A 84 11.62 14.86 4.40
N GLU A 85 12.91 15.13 4.27
CA GLU A 85 13.61 16.21 4.99
C GLU A 85 13.47 17.58 4.31
N ASP A 86 12.90 17.66 3.11
CA ASP A 86 12.62 18.92 2.45
C ASP A 86 11.38 19.60 3.02
N ASN A 87 11.19 20.87 2.70
CA ASN A 87 9.93 21.58 2.98
C ASN A 87 8.89 21.39 1.85
N ALA A 88 9.34 20.97 0.66
CA ALA A 88 8.46 20.70 -0.46
C ALA A 88 7.80 19.32 -0.30
N ALA A 89 6.56 19.19 -0.75
CA ALA A 89 5.95 17.88 -0.93
C ALA A 89 6.59 17.17 -2.12
N HIS A 90 6.73 15.86 -2.01
CA HIS A 90 7.33 15.00 -3.03
C HIS A 90 6.51 13.73 -3.23
N THR A 91 6.74 13.03 -4.34
CA THR A 91 6.22 11.68 -4.55
C THR A 91 7.36 10.68 -4.78
N VAL A 92 7.11 9.43 -4.42
CA VAL A 92 7.87 8.26 -4.87
C VAL A 92 6.96 7.51 -5.83
N THR A 93 7.15 7.74 -7.14
CA THR A 93 6.26 7.23 -8.20
C THR A 93 7.04 6.35 -9.16
N ALA A 94 6.55 5.15 -9.45
CA ALA A 94 7.15 4.27 -10.45
C ALA A 94 6.74 4.66 -11.89
N THR A 95 7.67 4.66 -12.84
CA THR A 95 7.40 5.19 -14.21
C THR A 95 7.23 4.15 -15.31
N GLU A 96 7.72 2.92 -15.13
CA GLU A 96 7.68 1.88 -16.18
C GLU A 96 7.05 0.58 -15.70
N GLN A 97 7.40 0.16 -14.49
CA GLN A 97 7.04 -1.11 -13.88
C GLN A 97 6.63 -0.79 -12.44
N GLY A 98 5.55 -1.39 -11.94
CA GLY A 98 5.01 -1.10 -10.61
C GLY A 98 3.90 -0.06 -10.60
N ASP A 99 2.90 -0.27 -9.74
CA ASP A 99 1.71 0.58 -9.59
C ASP A 99 1.73 1.37 -8.27
N PHE A 100 2.90 1.82 -7.82
CA PHE A 100 3.00 2.64 -6.60
C PHE A 100 3.26 4.11 -6.90
N ASP A 101 2.54 4.94 -6.15
CA ASP A 101 2.64 6.39 -6.14
C ASP A 101 2.35 6.86 -4.71
N THR A 102 3.40 7.28 -4.00
CA THR A 102 3.30 7.69 -2.60
C THR A 102 3.68 9.15 -2.47
N GLU A 103 2.76 10.00 -2.03
CA GLU A 103 3.01 11.40 -1.72
C GLU A 103 3.45 11.57 -0.26
N ILE A 104 4.45 12.43 -0.01
CA ILE A 104 4.98 12.73 1.31
C ILE A 104 5.12 14.25 1.45
N GLN A 105 4.45 14.84 2.43
CA GLN A 105 4.59 16.28 2.72
C GLN A 105 5.98 16.59 3.25
N GLY A 106 6.38 17.86 3.16
CA GLY A 106 7.67 18.30 3.70
C GLY A 106 7.77 18.09 5.21
N GLY A 107 8.87 17.50 5.66
CA GLY A 107 9.11 17.17 7.07
C GLY A 107 8.32 15.95 7.58
N GLU A 108 7.61 15.23 6.71
CA GLU A 108 6.81 14.06 7.08
C GLU A 108 7.43 12.74 6.61
N THR A 109 6.86 11.64 7.10
CA THR A 109 7.19 10.27 6.72
C THR A 109 5.95 9.57 6.18
N ALA A 110 6.13 8.72 5.18
CA ALA A 110 5.09 7.81 4.68
C ALA A 110 5.66 6.39 4.53
N THR A 111 4.78 5.40 4.39
CA THR A 111 5.19 4.03 4.07
C THR A 111 4.49 3.52 2.82
N PHE A 112 5.15 2.62 2.10
CA PHE A 112 4.53 1.84 1.02
C PHE A 112 5.17 0.46 0.93
N THR A 113 4.47 -0.49 0.31
CA THR A 113 4.97 -1.85 0.12
C THR A 113 5.76 -1.94 -1.19
N ALA A 114 6.98 -2.48 -1.12
CA ALA A 114 7.79 -2.79 -2.29
C ALA A 114 7.05 -3.78 -3.22
N PRO A 115 7.29 -3.71 -4.54
CA PRO A 115 6.84 -4.75 -5.46
C PRO A 115 7.20 -6.16 -4.99
N SER A 116 6.31 -7.13 -5.24
CA SER A 116 6.56 -8.55 -4.91
C SER A 116 7.40 -9.27 -5.98
N GLU A 117 7.56 -8.67 -7.16
CA GLU A 117 8.41 -9.19 -8.21
C GLU A 117 9.82 -8.58 -8.06
N PRO A 118 10.89 -9.39 -8.04
CA PRO A 118 12.25 -8.87 -8.10
C PRO A 118 12.51 -8.11 -9.40
N GLY A 119 13.20 -6.98 -9.33
CA GLY A 119 13.45 -6.15 -10.49
C GLY A 119 13.98 -4.76 -10.17
N SER A 120 14.13 -3.96 -11.22
CA SER A 120 14.51 -2.56 -11.13
C SER A 120 13.31 -1.69 -11.47
N TYR A 121 12.98 -0.78 -10.56
CA TYR A 121 11.80 0.07 -10.62
C TYR A 121 12.25 1.53 -10.73
N PRO A 122 12.26 2.13 -11.94
CA PRO A 122 12.62 3.53 -12.10
C PRO A 122 11.61 4.42 -11.39
N LEU A 123 12.13 5.39 -10.64
CA LEU A 123 11.36 6.33 -9.83
C LEU A 123 11.44 7.73 -10.43
N GLU A 124 10.34 8.46 -10.32
CA GLU A 124 10.25 9.90 -10.56
C GLU A 124 9.41 10.56 -9.45
N CYS A 125 9.72 11.81 -9.10
CA CYS A 125 8.78 12.65 -8.36
C CYS A 125 7.87 13.41 -9.35
N THR A 126 6.56 13.19 -9.27
CA THR A 126 5.57 13.80 -10.17
C THR A 126 5.56 15.34 -10.12
N PHE A 127 5.88 15.92 -8.95
CA PHE A 127 5.98 17.37 -8.79
C PHE A 127 7.30 17.96 -9.33
N HIS A 128 8.33 17.13 -9.43
CA HIS A 128 9.71 17.55 -9.74
C HIS A 128 10.37 16.50 -10.66
N PRO A 129 10.10 16.51 -11.98
CA PRO A 129 10.52 15.43 -12.89
C PRO A 129 12.04 15.25 -13.06
N SER A 130 12.86 16.17 -12.53
CA SER A 130 14.31 16.00 -12.46
C SER A 130 14.76 15.06 -11.33
N MET A 131 13.91 14.85 -10.32
CA MET A 131 14.18 13.93 -9.22
C MET A 131 13.88 12.52 -9.70
N THR A 132 14.94 11.75 -9.91
CA THR A 132 14.84 10.39 -10.46
C THR A 132 15.69 9.43 -9.62
N GLY A 133 15.31 8.16 -9.65
CA GLY A 133 16.00 7.11 -8.90
C GLY A 133 15.67 5.73 -9.45
N THR A 134 16.19 4.67 -8.82
CA THR A 134 15.83 3.30 -9.17
C THR A 134 15.78 2.47 -7.91
N LEU A 135 14.58 2.00 -7.55
CA LEU A 135 14.41 1.03 -6.47
C LEU A 135 14.76 -0.36 -7.01
N VAL A 136 15.71 -1.03 -6.37
CA VAL A 136 16.06 -2.42 -6.68
C VAL A 136 15.36 -3.33 -5.68
N VAL A 137 14.62 -4.32 -6.18
CA VAL A 137 13.95 -5.35 -5.40
C VAL A 137 14.63 -6.70 -5.67
N GLU A 138 15.15 -7.38 -4.64
CA GLU A 138 15.84 -8.68 -4.76
C GLU A 138 15.68 -9.62 -3.56
#